data_AF-A0A502EZH3-F1
#
_entry.id   AF-A0A502EZH3-F1
#
_cell.length_a   1.000
_cell.length_b   1.000
_cell.length_c   1.000
_cell.angle_alpha   90.00
_cell.angle_beta   90.00
_cell.angle_gamma   90.00
#
_symmetry.space_group_name_H-M   'P 1'
#
loop_
_entity.id
_entity.type
_entity.pdbx_description
1 polymer ?
#
loop_
_entity_poly.entity_id
_entity_poly.type
_entity_poly.pdbx_seq_one_letter_code
_entity_poly.pdbx_strand_id
1 'polypeptide(L)'
;MKKIEFRKIDFSYGSLSEEKIIYAYGLDYDSLNEKHKSLFQIAWQGWTVQEVQLIINESKNLTGKEIYDYVVPGTELTISVDKDYAYFFDWKTPQEEEDFKWTFNEFIDFMEAFKDFISKNRPTD
;
A
#
# COMPACT_ATOMS: atom_id res chain seq x y z
N MET A 1 -5.44 12.49 13.33
CA MET A 1 -5.69 11.35 12.41
C MET A 1 -5.84 10.11 13.29
N LYS A 2 -6.87 9.26 13.09
CA LYS A 2 -6.83 7.91 13.68
C LYS A 2 -5.57 7.21 13.16
N LYS A 3 -4.91 6.44 14.01
CA LYS A 3 -3.71 5.69 13.63
C LYS A 3 -4.13 4.64 12.61
N ILE A 4 -3.48 4.63 11.44
CA ILE A 4 -3.65 3.56 10.44
C ILE A 4 -3.09 2.27 11.05
N GLU A 5 -3.87 1.20 11.01
CA GLU A 5 -3.47 -0.10 11.56
C GLU A 5 -3.14 -1.07 10.44
N PHE A 6 -1.94 -1.67 10.50
CA PHE A 6 -1.52 -2.70 9.55
C PHE A 6 -2.10 -4.06 9.94
N ARG A 7 -2.48 -4.87 8.96
CA ARG A 7 -3.16 -6.14 9.19
C ARG A 7 -2.74 -7.23 8.19
N LYS A 8 -2.64 -8.46 8.68
CA LYS A 8 -2.66 -9.68 7.85
C LYS A 8 -4.12 -10.00 7.55
N ILE A 9 -4.49 -10.02 6.28
CA ILE A 9 -5.87 -10.18 5.84
C ILE A 9 -6.00 -11.55 5.18
N ASP A 10 -6.96 -12.34 5.65
CA ASP A 10 -7.36 -13.61 5.05
C ASP A 10 -8.58 -13.36 4.13
N PHE A 11 -8.37 -13.47 2.81
CA PHE A 11 -9.42 -13.37 1.81
C PHE A 11 -10.01 -14.74 1.40
N SER A 12 -9.68 -15.84 2.09
CA SER A 12 -10.22 -17.17 1.79
C SER A 12 -11.67 -17.35 2.23
N TYR A 13 -12.23 -16.40 2.98
CA TYR A 13 -13.62 -16.40 3.50
C TYR A 13 -14.04 -17.76 4.10
N GLY A 14 -13.11 -18.46 4.76
CA GLY A 14 -13.37 -19.73 5.45
C GLY A 14 -13.61 -20.95 4.54
N SER A 15 -13.34 -20.84 3.24
CA SER A 15 -13.58 -21.91 2.26
C SER A 15 -12.38 -22.82 1.98
N LEU A 16 -11.20 -22.45 2.50
CA LEU A 16 -9.95 -23.17 2.30
C LEU A 16 -9.43 -23.76 3.63
N SER A 17 -8.77 -24.92 3.55
CA SER A 17 -8.01 -25.47 4.68
C SER A 17 -6.92 -24.50 5.13
N GLU A 18 -6.60 -24.45 6.42
CA GLU A 18 -5.61 -23.51 6.99
C GLU A 18 -4.27 -23.49 6.22
N GLU A 19 -3.83 -24.66 5.74
CA GLU A 19 -2.60 -24.84 4.95
C GLU A 19 -2.63 -24.18 3.55
N LYS A 20 -3.81 -23.74 3.09
CA LYS A 20 -4.05 -23.09 1.79
C LYS A 20 -4.41 -21.61 1.93
N ILE A 21 -4.51 -21.09 3.14
CA ILE A 21 -4.81 -19.68 3.37
C ILE A 21 -3.61 -18.85 2.95
N ILE A 22 -3.80 -18.02 1.93
CA ILE A 22 -2.82 -17.04 1.50
C ILE A 22 -3.22 -15.70 2.13
N TYR A 23 -2.37 -15.20 3.03
CA TYR A 23 -2.59 -13.91 3.67
C TYR A 23 -2.10 -12.79 2.77
N ALA A 24 -2.94 -11.77 2.58
CA ALA A 24 -2.52 -10.48 2.08
C ALA A 24 -2.00 -9.61 3.22
N TYR A 25 -1.01 -8.77 2.95
CA TYR A 25 -0.51 -7.80 3.90
C TYR A 25 -1.02 -6.42 3.49
N GLY A 26 -1.70 -5.72 4.39
CA GLY A 26 -2.34 -4.44 4.08
C GLY A 26 -2.78 -3.73 5.34
N LEU A 27 -3.95 -3.09 5.28
CA LEU A 27 -4.48 -2.22 6.34
C LEU A 27 -5.80 -2.76 6.88
N ASP A 28 -6.08 -2.48 8.15
CA ASP A 28 -7.40 -2.67 8.70
C ASP A 28 -8.37 -1.62 8.14
N TYR A 29 -9.42 -2.06 7.43
CA TYR A 29 -10.36 -1.17 6.74
C TYR A 29 -11.01 -0.16 7.71
N ASP A 30 -11.35 -0.60 8.92
CA ASP A 30 -12.03 0.23 9.92
C ASP A 30 -11.09 1.25 10.60
N SER A 31 -9.76 1.08 10.46
CA SER A 31 -8.78 2.07 10.89
C SER A 31 -8.69 3.27 9.94
N LEU A 32 -9.11 3.10 8.68
CA LEU A 32 -9.10 4.13 7.65
C LEU A 32 -10.31 5.05 7.76
N ASN A 33 -10.09 6.36 7.62
CA ASN A 33 -11.18 7.32 7.45
C ASN A 33 -11.75 7.23 6.03
N GLU A 34 -12.93 7.83 5.81
CA GLU A 34 -13.62 7.79 4.51
C GLU A 34 -12.76 8.26 3.33
N LYS A 35 -11.93 9.29 3.54
CA LYS A 35 -11.03 9.81 2.50
C LYS A 35 -9.95 8.81 2.06
N HIS A 36 -9.51 7.92 2.95
CA HIS A 36 -8.41 6.99 2.69
C HIS A 36 -8.88 5.55 2.43
N LYS A 37 -10.18 5.31 2.22
CA LYS A 37 -10.69 3.93 2.06
C LYS A 37 -10.10 3.21 0.85
N SER A 38 -9.78 3.92 -0.23
CA SER A 38 -9.09 3.35 -1.42
C SER A 38 -7.73 2.74 -1.08
N LEU A 39 -7.06 3.22 -0.02
CA LEU A 39 -5.78 2.65 0.43
C LEU A 39 -5.91 1.20 0.91
N PHE A 40 -7.11 0.73 1.23
CA PHE A 40 -7.32 -0.70 1.55
C PHE A 40 -6.91 -1.63 0.40
N GLN A 41 -6.96 -1.14 -0.85
CA GLN A 41 -6.49 -1.88 -2.03
C GLN A 41 -4.98 -2.11 -2.04
N ILE A 42 -4.19 -1.54 -1.11
CA ILE A 42 -2.78 -1.91 -0.94
C ILE A 42 -2.62 -3.35 -0.48
N ALA A 43 -3.68 -4.02 -0.02
CA ALA A 43 -3.63 -5.39 0.47
C ALA A 43 -3.17 -6.36 -0.63
N TRP A 44 -1.96 -6.91 -0.49
CA TRP A 44 -1.40 -7.88 -1.43
C TRP A 44 -0.56 -8.94 -0.72
N GLN A 45 -0.66 -10.18 -1.17
CA GLN A 45 0.11 -11.31 -0.63
C GLN A 45 1.59 -11.28 -1.02
N GLY A 46 1.94 -10.57 -2.10
CA GLY A 46 3.29 -10.57 -2.64
C GLY A 46 4.26 -9.63 -1.94
N TRP A 47 3.80 -8.73 -1.06
CA TRP A 47 4.65 -7.72 -0.42
C TRP A 47 5.89 -8.28 0.28
N THR A 48 7.07 -7.93 -0.21
CA THR A 48 8.35 -8.22 0.43
C THR A 48 8.96 -6.94 0.98
N VAL A 49 9.91 -7.08 1.92
CA VAL A 49 10.70 -5.94 2.41
C VAL A 49 11.45 -5.28 1.25
N GLN A 50 11.96 -6.08 0.32
CA GLN A 50 12.68 -5.63 -0.87
C GLN A 50 11.81 -4.80 -1.79
N GLU A 51 10.57 -5.24 -2.03
CA GLU A 51 9.61 -4.52 -2.87
C GLU A 51 9.27 -3.15 -2.28
N VAL A 52 8.94 -3.11 -0.99
CA VAL A 52 8.64 -1.84 -0.31
C VAL A 52 9.86 -0.92 -0.30
N GLN A 53 11.06 -1.48 -0.09
CA GLN A 53 12.31 -0.72 -0.14
C GLN A 53 12.61 -0.18 -1.54
N LEU A 54 12.29 -0.93 -2.61
CA LEU A 54 12.43 -0.47 -3.99
C LEU A 54 11.57 0.78 -4.22
N ILE A 55 10.29 0.72 -3.85
CA ILE A 55 9.38 1.88 -3.97
C ILE A 55 9.93 3.11 -3.23
N ILE A 56 10.41 2.93 -2.00
CA ILE A 56 11.03 4.01 -1.20
C ILE A 56 12.26 4.59 -1.93
N ASN A 57 13.12 3.73 -2.47
CA ASN A 57 14.35 4.14 -3.15
C ASN A 57 14.05 4.91 -4.44
N GLU A 58 13.19 4.37 -5.30
CA GLU A 58 12.77 5.02 -6.55
C GLU A 58 12.16 6.39 -6.26
N SER A 59 11.26 6.46 -5.28
CA SER A 59 10.61 7.72 -4.85
C SER A 59 11.63 8.76 -4.35
N LYS A 60 12.62 8.36 -3.54
CA LYS A 60 13.66 9.27 -3.02
C LYS A 60 14.63 9.73 -4.11
N ASN A 61 14.87 8.90 -5.12
CA ASN A 61 15.80 9.19 -6.21
C ASN A 61 15.22 10.09 -7.31
N LEU A 62 13.92 10.38 -7.30
CA LEU A 62 13.29 11.31 -8.24
C LEU A 62 14.00 12.67 -8.27
N THR A 63 14.09 13.24 -9.47
CA THR A 63 14.68 14.56 -9.74
C THR A 63 13.75 15.41 -10.62
N GLY A 64 13.80 16.73 -10.42
CA GLY A 64 13.05 17.69 -11.24
C GLY A 64 11.54 17.42 -11.26
N LYS A 65 11.01 17.02 -12.42
CA LYS A 65 9.58 16.74 -12.67
C LYS A 65 9.32 15.24 -12.93
N GLU A 66 10.23 14.38 -12.52
CA GLU A 66 10.03 12.93 -12.65
C GLU A 66 8.89 12.45 -11.76
N ILE A 67 8.19 11.43 -12.24
CA ILE A 67 7.09 10.75 -11.53
C ILE A 67 7.43 9.27 -11.51
N TYR A 68 7.27 8.65 -10.34
CA TYR A 68 7.33 7.20 -10.17
C TYR A 68 5.92 6.64 -10.00
N ASP A 69 5.53 5.75 -10.90
CA ASP A 69 4.23 5.06 -10.84
C ASP A 69 4.41 3.62 -10.37
N TYR A 70 3.61 3.23 -9.38
CA TYR A 70 3.55 1.87 -8.88
C TYR A 70 2.11 1.37 -8.87
N VAL A 71 1.87 0.26 -9.57
CA VAL A 71 0.58 -0.44 -9.55
C VAL A 71 0.70 -1.64 -8.63
N VAL A 72 -0.09 -1.66 -7.55
CA VAL A 72 -0.08 -2.77 -6.60
C VAL A 72 -0.61 -4.04 -7.30
N PRO A 73 0.19 -5.11 -7.45
CA PRO A 73 -0.17 -6.22 -8.34
C PRO A 73 -1.44 -6.94 -7.92
N GLY A 74 -2.32 -7.21 -8.89
CA GLY A 74 -3.58 -7.90 -8.66
C GLY A 74 -4.63 -7.07 -7.92
N THR A 75 -4.41 -5.75 -7.80
CA THR A 75 -5.34 -4.81 -7.19
C THR A 75 -5.57 -3.63 -8.14
N GLU A 76 -6.51 -2.76 -7.78
CA GLU A 76 -6.84 -1.56 -8.53
C GLU A 76 -6.17 -0.31 -7.97
N LEU A 77 -5.18 -0.44 -7.07
CA LEU A 77 -4.45 0.70 -6.53
C LEU A 77 -3.24 1.07 -7.39
N THR A 78 -3.21 2.32 -7.84
CA THR A 78 -2.01 2.97 -8.38
C THR A 78 -1.54 4.07 -7.44
N ILE A 79 -0.24 4.11 -7.21
CA ILE A 79 0.45 5.13 -6.42
C ILE A 79 1.40 5.86 -7.37
N SER A 80 1.16 7.15 -7.59
CA SER A 80 2.03 8.02 -8.37
C SER A 80 2.76 8.96 -7.43
N VAL A 81 4.08 9.05 -7.52
CA VAL A 81 4.89 9.83 -6.58
C VAL A 81 5.72 10.85 -7.33
N ASP A 82 5.65 12.11 -6.90
CA ASP A 82 6.56 13.18 -7.30
C ASP A 82 7.38 13.67 -6.08
N LYS A 83 8.10 14.80 -6.21
CA LYS A 83 8.95 15.32 -5.13
C LYS A 83 8.17 15.87 -3.94
N ASP A 84 6.92 16.24 -4.14
CA ASP A 84 6.10 16.97 -3.18
C ASP A 84 5.00 16.07 -2.61
N TYR A 85 4.46 15.16 -3.40
CA TYR A 85 3.28 14.36 -3.06
C TYR A 85 3.34 12.92 -3.59
N ALA A 86 2.56 12.07 -2.92
CA ALA A 86 2.11 10.79 -3.43
C ALA A 86 0.59 10.83 -3.64
N TYR A 87 0.15 10.48 -4.84
CA TYR A 87 -1.25 10.45 -5.28
C TYR A 87 -1.70 9.00 -5.36
N PHE A 88 -2.90 8.73 -4.87
CA PHE A 88 -3.48 7.39 -4.79
C PHE A 88 -4.74 7.32 -5.64
N PHE A 89 -4.79 6.32 -6.52
CA PHE A 89 -5.88 6.11 -7.47
C PHE A 89 -6.42 4.68 -7.34
N ASP A 90 -7.69 4.53 -7.02
CA ASP A 90 -8.47 3.30 -7.13
C ASP A 90 -9.24 3.32 -8.46
N TRP A 91 -8.78 2.51 -9.41
CA TRP A 91 -9.35 2.43 -10.76
C TRP A 91 -10.79 1.86 -10.79
N LYS A 92 -11.35 1.41 -9.66
CA LYS A 92 -12.79 1.11 -9.56
C LYS A 92 -13.64 2.38 -9.49
N THR A 93 -13.05 3.50 -9.10
CA THR A 93 -13.76 4.77 -9.09
C THR A 93 -13.70 5.38 -10.50
N PRO A 94 -14.82 5.84 -11.07
CA PRO A 94 -14.86 6.42 -12.41
C PRO A 94 -14.29 7.86 -12.46
N GLN A 95 -13.43 8.22 -11.52
CA GLN A 95 -12.93 9.59 -11.35
C GLN A 95 -11.62 9.76 -12.14
N GLU A 96 -11.44 10.92 -12.77
CA GLU A 96 -10.20 11.27 -13.47
C GLU A 96 -9.12 11.83 -12.53
N GLU A 97 -9.48 12.09 -11.26
CA GLU A 97 -8.62 12.68 -10.22
C GLU A 97 -8.19 11.64 -9.18
N GLU A 98 -7.17 11.96 -8.39
CA GLU A 98 -6.74 11.10 -7.28
C GLU A 98 -7.82 10.99 -6.19
N ASP A 99 -8.01 9.81 -5.59
CA ASP A 99 -8.92 9.65 -4.44
C ASP A 99 -8.42 10.49 -3.26
N PHE A 100 -7.10 10.48 -3.07
CA PHE A 100 -6.42 11.33 -2.13
C PHE A 100 -4.93 11.45 -2.46
N LYS A 101 -4.29 12.40 -1.81
CA LYS A 101 -2.84 12.54 -1.79
C LYS A 101 -2.30 12.75 -0.39
N TRP A 102 -1.05 12.38 -0.22
CA TRP A 102 -0.22 12.68 0.93
C TRP A 102 0.99 13.48 0.51
N THR A 103 1.56 14.24 1.44
CA THR A 103 2.89 14.80 1.24
C THR A 103 3.90 13.67 1.06
N PHE A 104 4.99 13.95 0.33
CA PHE A 104 6.06 12.98 0.11
C PHE A 104 6.56 12.37 1.44
N ASN A 105 6.74 13.18 2.47
CA ASN A 105 7.19 12.70 3.78
C ASN A 105 6.17 11.78 4.46
N GLU A 106 4.88 12.11 4.43
CA GLU A 106 3.82 11.24 4.95
C GLU A 106 3.81 9.87 4.24
N PHE A 107 4.00 9.88 2.92
CA PHE A 107 4.12 8.65 2.14
C PHE A 107 5.35 7.82 2.52
N ILE A 108 6.53 8.45 2.64
CA ILE A 108 7.75 7.74 3.03
C ILE A 108 7.61 7.17 4.46
N ASP A 109 7.08 7.93 5.41
CA ASP A 109 6.86 7.46 6.78
C ASP A 109 5.90 6.27 6.81
N PHE A 110 4.83 6.32 6.01
CA PHE A 110 3.91 5.19 5.84
C PHE A 110 4.61 3.96 5.26
N MET A 111 5.39 4.12 4.19
CA MET A 111 6.08 3.00 3.53
C MET A 111 7.14 2.36 4.43
N GLU A 112 7.88 3.17 5.21
CA GLU A 112 8.84 2.65 6.20
C GLU A 112 8.14 1.87 7.31
N ALA A 113 7.01 2.37 7.82
CA ALA A 113 6.20 1.67 8.82
C ALA A 113 5.57 0.39 8.26
N PHE A 114 5.13 0.41 6.99
CA PHE A 114 4.60 -0.76 6.31
C PHE A 114 5.69 -1.82 6.09
N LYS A 115 6.90 -1.41 5.68
CA LYS A 115 8.06 -2.28 5.55
C LYS A 115 8.39 -3.00 6.87
N ASP A 116 8.40 -2.26 7.98
CA ASP A 116 8.62 -2.81 9.33
C ASP A 116 7.51 -3.79 9.74
N PHE A 117 6.26 -3.48 9.39
CA PHE A 117 5.15 -4.43 9.56
C PHE A 117 5.40 -5.72 8.77
N ILE A 118 5.73 -5.64 7.48
CA ILE A 118 6.03 -6.82 6.64
C ILE A 118 7.17 -7.64 7.25
N SER A 119 8.26 -7.00 7.66
CA SER A 119 9.43 -7.72 8.19
C SER A 119 9.13 -8.51 9.47
N LYS A 120 8.20 -8.03 10.29
CA LYS A 120 7.79 -8.68 11.55
C LYS A 120 6.75 -9.78 11.36
N ASN A 121 6.07 -9.77 10.22
CA ASN A 121 4.84 -10.52 10.03
C ASN A 121 4.90 -11.53 8.89
N ARG A 122 5.80 -11.35 7.92
CA ARG A 122 6.02 -12.35 6.88
C ARG A 122 6.95 -13.44 7.41
N PRO A 123 6.62 -14.74 7.26
CA PRO A 123 7.58 -15.80 7.53
C PRO A 123 8.85 -15.52 6.73
N THR A 124 10.01 -15.61 7.38
CA THR A 124 11.28 -15.66 6.65
C THR A 124 11.21 -16.85 5.70
N ASP A 125 11.21 -16.58 4.40
CA ASP A 125 11.41 -17.60 3.37
C ASP A 125 12.74 -18.35 3.61
#